data_AF-A0A8D0HDN2-F1
#
_entry.id   AF-A0A8D0HDN2-F1
#
_cell.length_a   1.000
_cell.length_b   1.000
_cell.length_c   1.000
_cell.angle_alpha   90.00
_cell.angle_beta   90.00
_cell.angle_gamma   90.00
#
_symmetry.space_group_name_H-M   'P 1'
#
loop_
_entity.id
_entity.type
_entity.pdbx_description
1 polymer ?
#
loop_
_entity_poly.entity_id
_entity_poly.type
_entity_poly.pdbx_seq_one_letter_code
_entity_poly.pdbx_strand_id
1 'polypeptide(L)'
;IENGRFAKFKYFAHAMVNNTDLLMITKSGVLFVTRGTFGQLTCEWQYTYDEFTKEPFIVDGRRLRIEAKERVKSVFHAKEFGKIINFKTPEDAKWILSKLEEVRESQPKL
;
A
#
# COMPACT_ATOMS: atom_id res chain seq x y z
N ILE A 1 11.42 -22.29 15.54
CA ILE A 1 11.80 -21.46 14.38
C ILE A 1 11.45 -20.02 14.75
N GLU A 2 12.46 -19.19 15.02
CA GLU A 2 12.25 -17.76 15.27
C GLU A 2 11.54 -17.14 14.07
N ASN A 3 10.35 -16.61 14.30
CA ASN A 3 9.65 -15.80 13.31
C ASN A 3 10.41 -14.47 13.20
N GLY A 4 11.34 -14.40 12.24
CA GLY A 4 12.14 -13.20 11.98
C GLY A 4 11.27 -11.95 11.82
N ARG A 5 11.90 -10.77 11.93
CA ARG A 5 11.26 -9.43 11.94
C ARG A 5 10.22 -9.18 10.83
N PHE A 6 10.26 -9.95 9.74
CA PHE A 6 9.37 -9.86 8.58
C PHE A 6 8.22 -10.87 8.55
N ALA A 7 8.15 -11.83 9.49
CA ALA A 7 7.07 -12.81 9.59
C ALA A 7 5.68 -12.19 9.84
N LYS A 8 5.65 -10.90 10.26
CA LYS A 8 4.43 -10.09 10.41
C LYS A 8 3.84 -9.65 9.07
N PHE A 9 4.60 -9.64 7.99
CA PHE A 9 4.16 -9.24 6.65
C PHE A 9 3.85 -10.47 5.80
N LYS A 10 2.82 -11.24 6.18
CA LYS A 10 2.34 -12.33 5.32
C LYS A 10 1.83 -11.72 4.02
N TYR A 11 2.51 -12.01 2.92
CA TYR A 11 2.13 -11.61 1.57
C TYR A 11 0.66 -11.97 1.28
N PHE A 12 -0.05 -11.07 0.60
CA PHE A 12 -1.43 -11.30 0.16
C PHE A 12 -1.56 -11.19 -1.36
N ALA A 13 -1.23 -10.04 -1.93
CA ALA A 13 -1.30 -9.79 -3.36
C ALA A 13 -0.29 -8.69 -3.76
N HIS A 14 -0.02 -8.55 -5.05
CA HIS A 14 0.68 -7.39 -5.57
C HIS A 14 0.19 -7.07 -6.98
N ALA A 15 0.37 -5.82 -7.40
CA ALA A 15 0.24 -5.42 -8.79
C ALA A 15 1.42 -4.54 -9.20
N MET A 16 1.80 -4.71 -10.47
CA MET A 16 2.74 -3.81 -11.13
C MET A 16 2.04 -2.47 -11.36
N VAL A 17 2.62 -1.39 -10.86
CA VAL A 17 2.12 -0.03 -11.10
C VAL A 17 2.63 0.47 -12.44
N ASN A 18 3.88 0.14 -12.76
CA ASN A 18 4.50 0.34 -14.06
C ASN A 18 5.45 -0.84 -14.34
N ASN A 19 6.46 -0.70 -15.20
CA ASN A 19 7.35 -1.82 -15.54
C ASN A 19 8.32 -2.22 -14.41
N THR A 20 8.50 -1.37 -13.39
CA THR A 20 9.49 -1.56 -12.32
C THR A 20 8.88 -1.55 -10.93
N ASP A 21 7.83 -0.77 -10.73
CA ASP A 21 7.29 -0.47 -9.42
C ASP A 21 6.10 -1.36 -9.09
N LEU A 22 5.99 -1.73 -7.82
CA LEU A 22 5.06 -2.68 -7.28
C LEU A 22 4.29 -2.05 -6.13
N LEU A 23 2.97 -2.22 -6.13
CA LEU A 23 2.20 -2.08 -4.89
C LEU A 23 1.95 -3.47 -4.33
N MET A 24 2.44 -3.72 -3.13
CA MET A 24 2.28 -4.98 -2.41
C MET A 24 1.25 -4.81 -1.29
N ILE A 25 0.32 -5.77 -1.23
CA ILE A 25 -0.67 -5.92 -0.17
C ILE A 25 -0.20 -7.08 0.72
N THR A 26 -0.17 -6.83 2.02
CA THR A 26 0.14 -7.82 3.05
C THR A 26 -1.01 -7.90 4.05
N LYS A 27 -0.98 -8.89 4.92
CA LYS A 27 -1.98 -9.00 5.99
C LYS A 27 -1.95 -7.85 6.99
N SER A 28 -0.87 -7.07 7.08
CA SER A 28 -0.73 -5.98 8.06
C SER A 28 -0.79 -4.58 7.43
N GLY A 29 -0.75 -4.48 6.09
CA GLY A 29 -0.74 -3.19 5.40
C GLY A 29 -0.27 -3.29 3.97
N VAL A 30 0.16 -2.15 3.43
CA VAL A 30 0.63 -1.98 2.06
C VAL A 30 2.07 -1.48 2.01
N LEU A 31 2.80 -1.87 0.96
CA LEU A 31 4.14 -1.39 0.66
C LEU A 31 4.20 -0.96 -0.79
N PHE A 32 4.83 0.18 -1.06
CA PHE A 32 5.19 0.59 -2.41
C PHE A 32 6.68 0.38 -2.61
N VAL A 33 7.00 -0.51 -3.55
CA VAL A 33 8.36 -0.99 -3.80
C VAL A 33 8.77 -0.55 -5.19
N THR A 34 9.89 0.14 -5.29
CA THR A 34 10.52 0.53 -6.55
C THR A 34 11.68 -0.40 -6.85
N ARG A 35 11.96 -0.62 -8.14
CA ARG A 35 13.15 -1.33 -8.58
C ARG A 35 14.17 -0.33 -9.11
N GLY A 36 15.29 -0.20 -8.41
CA GLY A 36 16.41 0.63 -8.82
C GLY A 36 17.09 0.12 -10.10
N THR A 37 17.93 0.97 -10.69
CA THR A 37 18.64 0.73 -11.95
C THR A 37 19.47 -0.56 -11.96
N PHE A 38 19.98 -0.98 -10.80
CA PHE A 38 20.77 -2.21 -10.63
C PHE A 38 19.94 -3.40 -10.12
N GLY A 39 18.62 -3.34 -10.25
CA GLY A 39 17.71 -4.41 -9.86
C GLY A 39 17.42 -4.52 -8.37
N GLN A 40 17.97 -3.62 -7.55
CA GLN A 40 17.70 -3.52 -6.11
C GLN A 40 16.25 -3.12 -5.87
N LEU A 41 15.58 -3.78 -4.92
CA LEU A 41 14.22 -3.43 -4.51
C LEU A 41 14.28 -2.51 -3.29
N THR A 42 13.64 -1.34 -3.40
CA THR A 42 13.54 -0.35 -2.33
C THR A 42 12.09 -0.17 -1.93
N CYS A 43 11.79 -0.26 -0.63
CA CYS A 43 10.49 0.12 -0.10
C CYS A 43 10.47 1.64 0.09
N GLU A 44 9.82 2.38 -0.80
CA GLU A 44 9.72 3.84 -0.72
C GLU A 44 8.84 4.29 0.45
N TRP A 45 7.71 3.62 0.63
CA TRP A 45 6.80 3.87 1.74
C TRP A 45 5.99 2.61 2.06
N GLN A 46 5.53 2.56 3.30
CA GLN A 46 4.63 1.52 3.79
C GLN A 46 3.64 2.15 4.75
N TYR A 47 2.44 1.59 4.79
CA TYR A 47 1.41 1.93 5.76
C TYR A 47 0.78 0.65 6.31
N THR A 48 0.55 0.61 7.61
CA THR A 48 -0.33 -0.38 8.21
C THR A 48 -1.79 0.07 8.10
N TYR A 49 -2.74 -0.88 8.15
CA TYR A 49 -4.15 -0.55 7.93
C TYR A 49 -4.74 0.39 9.01
N ASP A 50 -4.21 0.39 10.23
CA ASP A 50 -4.58 1.30 11.33
C ASP A 50 -4.07 2.74 11.12
N GLU A 51 -3.14 2.93 10.18
CA GLU A 51 -2.67 4.25 9.77
C GLU A 51 -3.62 4.89 8.75
N PHE A 52 -4.51 4.11 8.10
CA PHE A 52 -5.42 4.67 7.10
C PHE A 52 -6.42 5.62 7.76
N THR A 53 -6.55 6.82 7.21
CA THR A 53 -7.50 7.84 7.71
C THR A 53 -8.84 7.80 6.97
N LYS A 54 -8.86 7.20 5.77
CA LYS A 54 -10.04 6.95 4.95
C LYS A 54 -9.90 5.61 4.25
N GLU A 55 -11.02 5.04 3.81
CA GLU A 55 -10.99 3.86 2.95
C GLU A 55 -10.28 4.22 1.62
N PRO A 56 -9.40 3.36 1.08
CA PRO A 56 -8.81 3.59 -0.23
C PRO A 56 -9.88 3.70 -1.32
N PHE A 57 -9.67 4.56 -2.30
CA PHE A 57 -10.63 4.73 -3.40
C PHE A 57 -9.93 5.09 -4.71
N ILE A 58 -10.61 4.82 -5.82
CA ILE A 58 -10.11 5.15 -7.16
C ILE A 58 -10.58 6.54 -7.56
N VAL A 59 -9.63 7.34 -8.04
CA VAL A 59 -9.81 8.66 -8.65
C VAL A 59 -9.42 8.55 -10.12
N ASP A 60 -10.12 9.28 -11.00
CA ASP A 60 -9.84 9.32 -12.44
C ASP A 60 -9.70 7.92 -13.10
N GLY A 61 -10.49 6.95 -12.64
CA GLY A 61 -10.58 5.59 -13.19
C GLY A 61 -9.42 4.63 -12.92
N ARG A 62 -8.18 5.11 -12.76
CA ARG A 62 -6.99 4.25 -12.57
C ARG A 62 -6.03 4.70 -11.46
N ARG A 63 -6.35 5.78 -10.75
CA ARG A 63 -5.49 6.32 -9.68
C ARG A 63 -6.03 5.89 -8.33
N LEU A 64 -5.37 4.93 -7.69
CA LEU A 64 -5.71 4.56 -6.32
C LEU A 64 -5.18 5.61 -5.36
N ARG A 65 -6.03 6.14 -4.50
CA ARG A 65 -5.68 7.06 -3.42
C ARG A 65 -5.72 6.32 -2.08
N ILE A 66 -4.62 6.39 -1.34
CA ILE A 66 -4.51 5.85 0.03
C ILE A 66 -4.19 7.03 0.94
N GLU A 67 -5.10 7.35 1.84
CA GLU A 67 -4.90 8.39 2.85
C GLU A 67 -4.51 7.75 4.17
N ALA A 68 -3.40 8.22 4.74
CA ALA A 68 -2.87 7.66 5.98
C ALA A 68 -2.25 8.75 6.85
N LYS A 69 -2.15 8.47 8.15
CA LYS A 69 -1.42 9.31 9.11
C LYS A 69 0.02 9.41 8.65
N GLU A 70 0.48 10.62 8.34
CA GLU A 70 1.87 10.82 7.96
C GLU A 70 2.76 10.69 9.21
N ARG A 71 3.77 9.81 9.14
CA ARG A 71 4.82 9.73 10.18
C ARG A 71 5.76 10.92 10.02
N VAL A 72 5.32 12.11 10.41
CA VAL A 72 6.16 13.31 10.30
C VAL A 72 7.30 13.22 11.33
N LYS A 73 8.56 13.38 10.90
CA LYS A 73 9.68 13.74 11.78
C LYS A 73 9.71 15.25 12.11
N SER A 74 8.67 16.01 11.79
CA SER A 74 8.65 17.48 11.85
C SER A 74 7.46 18.00 12.67
N VAL A 75 7.73 19.03 13.46
CA VAL A 75 6.90 19.61 14.53
C VAL A 75 5.82 20.58 14.00
N PHE A 76 5.59 20.67 12.69
CA PHE A 76 4.71 21.68 12.11
C PHE A 76 3.59 21.09 11.25
N HIS A 77 2.35 21.28 11.72
CA HIS A 77 1.06 21.18 11.02
C HIS A 77 0.82 19.92 10.16
N ALA A 78 0.12 18.95 10.74
CA ALA A 78 -0.41 17.79 10.02
C ALA A 78 -1.40 18.24 8.93
N LYS A 79 -0.96 18.30 7.67
CA LYS A 79 -1.83 18.33 6.50
C LYS A 79 -2.21 16.88 6.17
N GLU A 80 -3.46 16.62 5.82
CA GLU A 80 -3.90 15.30 5.36
C GLU A 80 -3.20 14.98 4.03
N PHE A 81 -2.16 14.14 4.05
CA PHE A 81 -1.42 13.71 2.86
C PHE A 81 -1.76 12.25 2.53
N GLY A 82 -2.34 12.03 1.35
CA GLY A 82 -2.53 10.69 0.77
C GLY A 82 -1.50 10.39 -0.32
N LYS A 83 -1.18 9.11 -0.52
CA LYS A 83 -0.43 8.63 -1.69
C LYS A 83 -1.39 8.35 -2.83
N ILE A 84 -1.00 8.76 -4.03
CA ILE A 84 -1.71 8.45 -5.27
C ILE A 84 -0.86 7.49 -6.09
N ILE A 85 -1.39 6.31 -6.37
CA ILE A 85 -0.76 5.27 -7.17
C ILE A 85 -1.46 5.23 -8.52
N ASN A 86 -0.71 5.51 -9.60
CA ASN A 86 -1.26 5.62 -10.94
C ASN A 86 -1.03 4.32 -11.72
N PHE A 87 -2.01 3.41 -11.70
CA PHE A 87 -1.91 2.12 -12.39
C PHE A 87 -1.95 2.28 -13.90
N LYS A 88 -1.32 1.34 -14.62
CA LYS A 88 -1.33 1.31 -16.08
C LYS A 88 -2.75 1.16 -16.64
N THR A 89 -3.55 0.29 -16.02
CA THR A 89 -4.93 0.04 -16.44
C THR A 89 -5.93 0.31 -15.30
N PRO A 90 -7.18 0.72 -15.61
CA PRO A 90 -8.26 0.78 -14.64
C PRO A 90 -8.54 -0.57 -13.95
N GLU A 91 -8.34 -1.68 -14.67
CA GLU A 91 -8.57 -3.04 -14.19
C GLU A 91 -7.60 -3.38 -13.04
N ASP A 92 -6.33 -3.02 -13.18
CA ASP A 92 -5.33 -3.21 -12.11
C ASP A 92 -5.70 -2.41 -10.86
N ALA A 93 -6.17 -1.17 -11.03
CA ALA A 93 -6.60 -0.33 -9.91
C ALA A 93 -7.80 -0.93 -9.18
N LYS A 94 -8.82 -1.39 -9.94
CA LYS A 94 -10.02 -2.05 -9.38
C LYS A 94 -9.67 -3.35 -8.68
N TRP A 95 -8.80 -4.15 -9.28
CA TRP A 95 -8.37 -5.42 -8.71
C TRP A 95 -7.61 -5.21 -7.40
N ILE A 96 -6.69 -4.25 -7.35
CA ILE A 96 -6.01 -3.91 -6.10
C ILE A 96 -6.97 -3.40 -5.04
N LEU A 97 -7.92 -2.54 -5.41
CA LEU A 97 -8.92 -2.05 -4.46
C LEU A 97 -9.72 -3.20 -3.86
N SER A 98 -10.18 -4.16 -4.69
CA SER A 98 -10.90 -5.34 -4.19
C SER A 98 -10.03 -6.19 -3.27
N LYS A 99 -8.73 -6.32 -3.55
CA LYS A 99 -7.81 -7.05 -2.67
C LYS A 99 -7.60 -6.37 -1.33
N LEU A 100 -7.63 -5.03 -1.26
CA LEU A 100 -7.59 -4.30 0.01
C LEU A 100 -8.86 -4.56 0.84
N GLU A 101 -10.02 -4.60 0.19
CA GLU A 101 -11.30 -4.93 0.83
C GLU A 101 -11.32 -6.37 1.35
N GLU A 102 -10.88 -7.34 0.55
CA GLU A 102 -10.77 -8.75 0.94
C GLU A 102 -9.86 -8.92 2.17
N VAL A 103 -8.72 -8.22 2.22
CA VAL A 103 -7.85 -8.29 3.40
C VAL A 103 -8.57 -7.74 4.62
N ARG A 104 -9.24 -6.60 4.50
CA ARG A 104 -9.99 -5.97 5.61
C ARG A 104 -11.07 -6.90 6.16
N GLU A 105 -11.80 -7.59 5.28
CA GLU A 105 -12.84 -8.55 5.68
C GLU A 105 -12.27 -9.83 6.30
N SER A 106 -11.09 -10.27 5.87
CA SER A 106 -10.42 -11.47 6.39
C SER A 106 -9.78 -11.29 7.76
N GLN A 107 -9.65 -10.07 8.26
CA GLN A 107 -9.13 -9.83 9.61
C GLN A 107 -10.20 -10.20 10.64
N PRO A 108 -9.85 -10.95 11.70
CA PRO A 108 -10.78 -11.18 12.79
C PRO A 108 -11.20 -9.83 13.38
N LYS A 109 -12.52 -9.56 13.40
CA LYS A 109 -13.07 -8.40 14.10
C LYS A 109 -12.80 -8.59 15.60
N LEU A 110 -11.98 -7.72 16.17
CA LEU A 110 -11.76 -7.64 17.62
C LEU A 110 -13.03 -7.22 18.34
#